data_AF-A0A0R2U9F7-F1
#
_entry.id   AF-A0A0R2U9F7-F1
#
_cell.length_a   1.000
_cell.length_b   1.000
_cell.length_c   1.000
_cell.angle_alpha   90.00
_cell.angle_beta   90.00
_cell.angle_gamma   90.00
#
_symmetry.space_group_name_H-M   'P 1'
#
loop_
_entity.id
_entity.type
_entity.pdbx_description
1 polymer ?
#
loop_
_entity_poly.entity_id
_entity_poly.type
_entity_poly.pdbx_seq_one_letter_code
_entity_poly.pdbx_strand_id
1 'polypeptide(L)'
;MPEMSLYGWFHTVMGIIALLSGLYSLIRYKVISSKNTSAKIFLTCTLIAALTALTLYKQGGFGVGHMLAVLTLLALIVGRINEQGLLFGWLTPYFQAICYTSLFLFHSIPAITDGLRRLPVDDPIITTLTD
;
A
#
# COMPACT_ATOMS: atom_id res chain seq x y z
N MET A 1 17.11 7.88 -16.15
CA MET A 1 15.80 7.27 -15.76
C MET A 1 14.69 8.02 -16.49
N PRO A 2 13.66 7.38 -17.07
CA PRO A 2 12.57 8.12 -17.72
C PRO A 2 11.86 9.02 -16.71
N GLU A 3 11.50 10.23 -17.13
CA GLU A 3 10.87 11.22 -16.26
C GLU A 3 9.54 10.70 -15.71
N MET A 4 9.30 10.95 -14.41
CA MET A 4 8.03 10.63 -13.77
C MET A 4 6.94 11.55 -14.33
N SER A 5 5.89 10.96 -14.91
CA SER A 5 4.69 11.74 -15.25
C SER A 5 4.07 12.35 -14.00
N LEU A 6 3.32 13.45 -14.17
CA LEU A 6 2.58 14.10 -13.08
C LEU A 6 1.66 13.12 -12.33
N TYR A 7 1.03 12.20 -13.06
CA TYR A 7 0.23 11.12 -12.48
C TYR A 7 1.06 10.13 -11.64
N GLY A 8 2.27 9.79 -12.11
CA GLY A 8 3.21 8.96 -11.35
C GLY A 8 3.66 9.64 -10.05
N TRP A 9 3.96 10.93 -10.09
CA TRP A 9 4.27 11.71 -8.89
C TRP A 9 3.13 11.75 -7.89
N PHE A 10 1.90 11.98 -8.37
CA PHE A 10 0.71 11.95 -7.52
C PHE A 10 0.57 10.59 -6.82
N HIS A 11 0.68 9.48 -7.55
CA HIS A 11 0.67 8.14 -6.99
C HIS A 11 1.75 7.95 -5.90
N THR A 12 2.99 8.37 -6.18
CA THR A 12 4.11 8.25 -5.24
C THR A 12 3.89 9.06 -3.97
N VAL A 13 3.44 10.32 -4.06
CA VAL A 13 3.17 11.16 -2.89
C VAL A 13 2.09 10.56 -2.01
N MET A 14 1.00 10.07 -2.61
CA MET A 14 -0.07 9.39 -1.87
C MET A 14 0.45 8.12 -1.18
N GLY A 15 1.35 7.38 -1.83
CA GLY A 15 1.99 6.21 -1.24
C GLY A 15 2.89 6.53 -0.05
N ILE A 16 3.67 7.60 -0.13
CA ILE A 16 4.52 8.07 0.98
C ILE A 16 3.66 8.46 2.19
N ILE A 17 2.59 9.25 1.97
CA ILE A 17 1.67 9.65 3.04
C ILE A 17 1.01 8.42 3.67
N ALA A 18 0.61 7.45 2.85
CA ALA A 18 0.06 6.18 3.34
C ALA A 18 1.07 5.46 4.23
N LEU A 19 2.29 5.20 3.77
CA LEU A 19 3.27 4.45 4.55
C LEU A 19 3.66 5.16 5.85
N LEU A 20 3.88 6.48 5.83
CA LEU A 20 4.22 7.22 7.05
C LEU A 20 3.08 7.19 8.08
N SER A 21 1.84 7.38 7.64
CA SER A 21 0.67 7.35 8.53
C SER A 21 0.36 5.93 9.05
N GLY A 22 0.54 4.90 8.21
CA GLY A 22 0.41 3.50 8.58
C GLY A 22 1.47 3.07 9.59
N LEU A 23 2.72 3.41 9.34
CA LEU A 23 3.84 3.14 10.26
C LEU A 23 3.64 3.85 11.60
N TYR A 24 3.24 5.13 11.58
CA TYR A 24 2.90 5.86 12.81
C TYR A 24 1.78 5.17 13.57
N SER A 25 0.72 4.71 12.88
CA SER A 25 -0.38 4.00 13.52
C SER A 25 0.08 2.71 14.20
N LEU A 26 0.97 1.95 13.56
CA LEU A 26 1.55 0.73 14.11
C LEU A 26 2.44 1.01 15.33
N ILE A 27 3.29 2.03 15.27
CA ILE A 27 4.18 2.39 16.39
C ILE A 27 3.36 2.87 17.60
N ARG A 28 2.42 3.79 17.38
CA ARG A 28 1.65 4.47 18.43
C ARG A 28 0.52 3.62 19.00
N TYR A 29 -0.25 2.94 18.15
CA TYR A 29 -1.49 2.26 18.55
C TYR A 29 -1.39 0.73 18.48
N LYS A 30 -0.27 0.17 18.00
CA LYS A 30 0.00 -1.28 17.83
C LYS A 30 -0.91 -2.02 16.84
N VAL A 31 -2.04 -1.42 16.49
CA VAL A 31 -2.98 -1.93 15.50
C VAL A 31 -3.46 -0.78 14.62
N ILE A 32 -3.75 -1.09 13.36
CA ILE A 32 -4.40 -0.16 12.45
C ILE A 32 -5.91 -0.28 12.70
N SER A 33 -6.55 0.82 13.09
CA SER A 33 -8.00 0.90 13.29
C SER A 33 -8.48 2.28 12.87
N SER A 34 -9.56 2.34 12.09
CA SER A 34 -10.19 3.58 11.62
C SER A 34 -10.73 4.46 12.74
N LYS A 35 -10.68 4.03 14.01
CA LYS A 35 -10.91 4.91 15.17
C LYS A 35 -9.85 6.02 15.26
N ASN A 36 -8.63 5.76 14.80
CA ASN A 36 -7.52 6.70 14.85
C ASN A 36 -7.40 7.50 13.54
N THR A 37 -7.14 8.80 13.64
CA THR A 37 -6.99 9.68 12.46
C THR A 37 -5.87 9.22 11.54
N SER A 38 -4.72 8.80 12.09
CA SER A 38 -3.59 8.31 11.29
C SER A 38 -3.96 7.07 10.47
N ALA A 39 -4.72 6.14 11.03
CA ALA A 39 -5.19 4.97 10.32
C ALA A 39 -6.22 5.33 9.23
N LYS A 40 -7.09 6.32 9.47
CA LYS A 40 -8.00 6.81 8.41
C LYS A 40 -7.20 7.37 7.23
N ILE A 41 -6.19 8.20 7.51
CA ILE A 41 -5.29 8.75 6.48
C ILE A 41 -4.61 7.62 5.71
N PHE A 42 -4.04 6.64 6.43
CA PHE A 42 -3.45 5.45 5.82
C PHE A 42 -4.42 4.74 4.88
N LEU A 43 -5.60 4.36 5.36
CA LEU A 43 -6.59 3.62 4.57
C LEU A 43 -7.05 4.39 3.32
N THR A 44 -7.33 5.69 3.45
CA THR A 44 -7.75 6.52 2.31
C THR A 44 -6.62 6.72 1.30
N CYS A 45 -5.40 6.99 1.75
CA CYS A 45 -4.26 7.17 0.86
C CYS A 45 -3.88 5.84 0.17
N THR A 46 -3.93 4.72 0.88
CA THR A 46 -3.70 3.38 0.32
C THR A 46 -4.74 3.04 -0.73
N LEU A 47 -6.02 3.38 -0.51
CA LEU A 47 -7.07 3.20 -1.52
C LEU A 47 -6.75 3.98 -2.80
N ILE A 48 -6.42 5.27 -2.68
CA ILE A 48 -6.09 6.12 -3.83
C ILE A 48 -4.84 5.59 -4.55
N ALA A 49 -3.80 5.21 -3.80
CA ALA A 49 -2.58 4.65 -4.36
C ALA A 49 -2.84 3.32 -5.09
N ALA A 50 -3.65 2.42 -4.53
CA ALA A 50 -3.98 1.15 -5.17
C ALA A 50 -4.79 1.36 -6.47
N LEU A 51 -5.77 2.27 -6.47
CA LEU A 51 -6.54 2.61 -7.67
C LEU A 51 -5.65 3.21 -8.76
N THR A 52 -4.75 4.11 -8.40
CA THR A 52 -3.82 4.73 -9.36
C THR A 52 -2.72 3.78 -9.83
N ALA A 53 -2.31 2.80 -9.02
CA ALA A 53 -1.40 1.74 -9.44
C ALA A 53 -2.00 0.86 -10.53
N LEU A 54 -3.31 0.57 -10.48
CA LEU A 54 -3.99 -0.25 -11.49
C LEU A 54 -4.03 0.39 -12.88
N THR A 55 -3.88 1.71 -12.97
CA THR A 55 -3.85 2.44 -14.24
C THR A 55 -2.43 2.73 -14.73
N LEU A 56 -1.39 2.38 -13.97
CA LEU A 56 0.02 2.67 -14.27
C LEU A 56 0.74 1.48 -14.92
N TYR A 57 0.61 1.37 -16.25
CA TYR A 57 1.24 0.31 -17.05
C TYR A 57 2.70 0.60 -17.45
N LYS A 58 3.57 0.93 -16.49
CA LYS A 58 4.98 1.30 -16.78
C LYS A 58 5.85 0.15 -17.33
N GLN A 59 5.44 -1.11 -17.17
CA GLN A 59 6.22 -2.30 -17.59
C GLN A 59 5.67 -2.96 -18.88
N GLY A 60 4.85 -2.25 -19.67
CA GLY A 60 4.30 -2.79 -20.92
C GLY A 60 3.11 -3.74 -20.73
N GLY A 61 2.55 -3.86 -19.52
CA GLY A 61 1.40 -4.73 -19.24
C GLY A 61 1.07 -4.86 -17.74
N PHE A 62 0.11 -5.74 -17.45
CA PHE A 62 -0.30 -6.07 -16.08
C PHE A 62 0.79 -6.91 -15.41
N GLY A 63 1.31 -6.42 -14.28
CA GLY A 63 2.46 -7.02 -13.59
C GLY A 63 2.22 -7.20 -12.09
N VAL A 64 3.28 -7.60 -11.38
CA VAL A 64 3.23 -7.87 -9.93
C VAL A 64 2.71 -6.68 -9.11
N GLY A 65 3.08 -5.46 -9.48
CA GLY A 65 2.55 -4.25 -8.83
C GLY A 65 1.03 -4.11 -8.96
N HIS A 66 0.45 -4.53 -10.10
CA HIS A 66 -1.00 -4.51 -10.30
C HIS A 66 -1.69 -5.62 -9.49
N MET A 67 -1.09 -6.82 -9.44
CA MET A 67 -1.60 -7.91 -8.58
C MET A 67 -1.63 -7.49 -7.10
N LEU A 68 -0.57 -6.84 -6.61
CA LEU A 68 -0.51 -6.31 -5.27
C LEU A 68 -1.55 -5.19 -5.05
N ALA A 69 -1.83 -4.36 -6.04
CA ALA A 69 -2.89 -3.36 -5.98
C ALA A 69 -4.28 -3.99 -5.85
N VAL A 70 -4.58 -5.04 -6.64
CA VAL A 70 -5.84 -5.80 -6.51
C VAL A 70 -5.97 -6.42 -5.12
N LEU A 71 -4.91 -7.07 -4.63
CA LEU A 71 -4.90 -7.70 -3.32
C LEU A 71 -5.07 -6.67 -2.19
N THR A 72 -4.49 -5.47 -2.37
CA THR A 72 -4.67 -4.34 -1.47
C THR A 72 -6.13 -3.89 -1.42
N LEU A 73 -6.80 -3.74 -2.56
CA LEU A 73 -8.22 -3.39 -2.60
C LEU A 73 -9.09 -4.45 -1.92
N LEU A 74 -8.82 -5.73 -2.19
CA LEU A 74 -9.52 -6.85 -1.54
C LEU A 74 -9.35 -6.82 -0.02
N ALA A 75 -8.11 -6.69 0.46
CA ALA A 75 -7.82 -6.60 1.88
C ALA A 75 -8.46 -5.37 2.53
N LEU A 76 -8.58 -4.25 1.82
CA LEU A 76 -9.23 -3.04 2.32
C LEU A 76 -10.73 -3.25 2.49
N ILE A 77 -11.39 -3.85 1.49
CA ILE A 77 -12.83 -4.18 1.55
C ILE A 77 -13.10 -5.16 2.69
N VAL A 78 -12.38 -6.30 2.74
CA VAL A 78 -12.57 -7.32 3.78
C VAL A 78 -12.25 -6.76 5.16
N GLY A 79 -11.17 -5.99 5.30
CA GLY A 79 -10.81 -5.33 6.55
C GLY A 79 -11.88 -4.35 7.03
N ARG A 80 -12.48 -3.58 6.11
CA ARG A 80 -13.54 -2.62 6.44
C ARG A 80 -14.84 -3.30 6.86
N ILE A 81 -15.24 -4.37 6.18
CA ILE A 81 -16.43 -5.16 6.53
C ILE A 81 -16.23 -5.79 7.92
N ASN A 82 -15.04 -6.34 8.19
CA ASN A 82 -14.72 -6.86 9.51
C ASN A 82 -14.73 -5.75 10.57
N GLU A 83 -14.14 -4.59 10.31
CA GLU A 83 -14.17 -3.48 11.27
C GLU A 83 -15.60 -3.06 11.69
N GLN A 84 -16.60 -3.26 10.82
CA GLN A 84 -18.01 -2.99 11.11
C GLN A 84 -18.73 -4.11 11.90
N GLY A 85 -18.06 -5.23 12.20
CA GLY A 85 -18.66 -6.36 12.92
C GLY A 85 -19.56 -7.24 12.06
N LEU A 86 -19.53 -7.09 10.73
CA LEU A 86 -20.49 -7.74 9.83
C LEU A 86 -20.14 -9.20 9.49
N LEU A 87 -18.89 -9.61 9.69
CA LEU A 87 -18.41 -10.95 9.35
C LEU A 87 -17.59 -11.55 10.50
N PHE A 88 -17.74 -12.85 10.74
CA PHE A 88 -16.93 -13.68 11.64
C PHE A 88 -17.05 -13.47 13.16
N GLY A 89 -18.02 -12.68 13.64
CA GLY A 89 -18.40 -12.61 15.06
C GLY A 89 -17.25 -12.24 16.02
N TRP A 90 -16.75 -13.19 16.81
CA TRP A 90 -15.66 -12.94 17.76
C TRP A 90 -14.26 -12.90 17.09
N LEU A 91 -14.13 -13.45 15.88
CA LEU A 91 -12.88 -13.48 15.12
C LEU A 91 -12.62 -12.18 14.33
N THR A 92 -13.65 -11.35 14.20
CA THR A 92 -13.63 -10.07 13.52
C THR A 92 -12.40 -9.19 13.81
N PRO A 93 -11.98 -8.93 15.07
CA PRO A 93 -10.82 -8.09 15.34
C PRO A 93 -9.51 -8.68 14.79
N TYR A 94 -9.38 -10.00 14.76
CA TYR A 94 -8.19 -10.68 14.22
C TYR A 94 -8.16 -10.56 12.69
N PHE A 95 -9.28 -10.81 12.02
CA PHE A 95 -9.37 -10.63 10.57
C PHE A 95 -9.15 -9.18 10.15
N GLN A 96 -9.71 -8.21 10.88
CA GLN A 96 -9.43 -6.79 10.65
C GLN A 96 -7.93 -6.50 10.77
N ALA A 97 -7.28 -6.98 11.83
CA ALA A 97 -5.85 -6.76 12.05
C ALA A 97 -5.00 -7.38 10.94
N ILE A 98 -5.32 -8.62 10.52
CA ILE A 98 -4.64 -9.30 9.41
C ILE A 98 -4.82 -8.49 8.12
N CYS A 99 -6.04 -8.09 7.78
CA CYS A 99 -6.33 -7.33 6.57
C CYS A 99 -5.58 -5.99 6.55
N TYR A 100 -5.71 -5.18 7.60
CA TYR A 100 -5.10 -3.85 7.61
C TYR A 100 -3.57 -3.88 7.75
N THR A 101 -3.01 -4.87 8.42
CA THR A 101 -1.54 -5.07 8.43
C THR A 101 -1.05 -5.55 7.07
N SER A 102 -1.81 -6.41 6.39
CA SER A 102 -1.53 -6.83 5.01
C SER A 102 -1.52 -5.65 4.04
N LEU A 103 -2.40 -4.65 4.23
CA LEU A 103 -2.35 -3.40 3.44
C LEU A 103 -0.99 -2.71 3.54
N PHE A 104 -0.45 -2.61 4.76
CA PHE A 104 0.85 -1.97 4.98
C PHE A 104 1.97 -2.77 4.31
N LEU A 105 1.93 -4.10 4.42
CA LEU A 105 2.88 -5.00 3.77
C LEU A 105 2.83 -4.87 2.24
N PHE A 106 1.65 -5.00 1.63
CA PHE A 106 1.49 -4.94 0.18
C PHE A 106 1.87 -3.59 -0.40
N HIS A 107 1.69 -2.51 0.35
CA HIS A 107 2.13 -1.18 -0.06
C HIS A 107 3.66 -1.02 0.06
N SER A 108 4.27 -1.62 1.08
CA SER A 108 5.72 -1.52 1.32
C SER A 108 6.54 -2.25 0.26
N ILE A 109 6.07 -3.39 -0.25
CA ILE A 109 6.81 -4.21 -1.23
C ILE A 109 7.14 -3.42 -2.51
N PRO A 110 6.18 -2.81 -3.23
CA PRO A 110 6.48 -2.01 -4.41
C PRO A 110 7.24 -0.73 -4.07
N ALA A 111 6.94 -0.08 -2.94
CA ALA A 111 7.60 1.17 -2.56
C ALA A 111 9.11 0.97 -2.33
N ILE A 112 9.50 -0.08 -1.62
CA ILE A 112 10.90 -0.44 -1.42
C ILE A 112 11.53 -0.88 -2.75
N THR A 113 10.86 -1.76 -3.49
CA THR A 113 11.40 -2.27 -4.77
C THR A 113 11.60 -1.16 -5.81
N ASP A 114 10.65 -0.24 -5.96
CA ASP A 114 10.75 0.91 -6.88
C ASP A 114 11.77 1.93 -6.36
N GLY A 115 11.87 2.11 -5.05
CA GLY A 115 12.91 2.93 -4.42
C GLY A 115 14.32 2.43 -4.72
N LEU A 116 14.60 1.15 -4.47
CA LEU A 116 15.91 0.53 -4.70
C LEU A 116 16.31 0.47 -6.18
N ARG A 117 15.33 0.48 -7.09
CA ARG A 117 15.55 0.53 -8.55
C ARG A 117 15.79 1.93 -9.10
N ARG A 118 15.58 2.97 -8.28
CA ARG A 118 15.70 4.37 -8.69
C ARG A 118 16.71 5.17 -7.89
N LEU A 119 17.09 4.66 -6.73
CA LEU A 119 17.99 5.33 -5.81
C LEU A 119 19.21 4.44 -5.53
N PRO A 120 20.42 5.03 -5.46
CA PRO A 120 20.79 6.38 -5.89
C PRO A 120 20.46 6.72 -7.35
N VAL A 121 20.30 8.02 -7.64
CA VAL A 121 20.12 8.48 -9.03
C VAL A 121 21.40 8.17 -9.79
N ASP A 122 21.26 7.65 -11.01
CA ASP A 122 22.33 7.17 -11.90
C ASP A 122 23.11 5.93 -11.45
N ASP A 123 22.89 5.43 -10.24
CA ASP A 123 23.52 4.20 -9.70
C ASP A 123 22.55 3.42 -8.79
N PRO A 124 21.49 2.81 -9.35
CA PRO A 124 20.47 2.13 -8.54
C PRO A 124 20.99 0.86 -7.87
N ILE A 125 20.56 0.61 -6.63
CA ILE A 125 21.00 -0.54 -5.82
C ILE A 125 20.64 -1.89 -6.47
N ILE A 126 19.48 -1.97 -7.14
CA ILE A 126 19.00 -3.20 -7.79
C ILE A 126 18.64 -2.90 -9.24
N THR A 127 19.26 -3.60 -10.19
CA THR A 127 18.99 -3.47 -11.63
C THR A 127 18.12 -4.60 -12.18
N THR A 128 18.18 -5.79 -11.58
CA THR A 128 17.48 -7.02 -12.01
C THR A 128 16.87 -7.76 -10.81
N LEU A 129 15.78 -8.51 -11.00
CA LEU A 129 15.16 -9.36 -9.95
C LEU A 129 15.72 -10.80 -9.95
N THR A 130 16.78 -11.05 -10.70
CA THR A 130 17.22 -12.38 -11.13
C THR A 130 18.69 -12.65 -10.85
N ASP A 131 19.27 -12.00 -9.84
CA ASP A 131 20.50 -12.55 -9.28
C ASP A 131 20.17 -13.75 -8.38
#